data_AF-R5DUG8-F1
#
_entry.id   AF-R5DUG8-F1
#
_cell.length_a   1.000
_cell.length_b   1.000
_cell.length_c   1.000
_cell.angle_alpha   90.00
_cell.angle_beta   90.00
_cell.angle_gamma   90.00
#
_symmetry.space_group_name_H-M   'P 1'
#
loop_
_entity.id
_entity.type
_entity.pdbx_description
1 polymer ?
#
loop_
_entity_poly.entity_id
_entity_poly.type
_entity_poly.pdbx_seq_one_letter_code
_entity_poly.pdbx_strand_id
1 'polypeptide(L)'
;MTLDDFPHKQCAVNEHVFLLRTNKLATQFFLYFCLLDNSNRQKIHTLACGKAAQPGLNQNELKSVPIKIPNMEDIINFDITVTPIMKQIANNAKEKQKLAQLRDTLLPKLMSGEIDVSKV
;
A
#
# COMPACT_ATOMS: atom_id res chain seq x y z
N MET A 1 0.10 -4.56 -4.91
CA MET A 1 0.16 -3.54 -5.97
C MET A 1 1.44 -2.76 -5.76
N THR A 2 2.35 -2.76 -6.71
CA THR A 2 3.51 -1.85 -6.71
C THR A 2 3.09 -0.59 -7.44
N LEU A 3 3.18 0.57 -6.78
CA LEU A 3 2.81 1.85 -7.37
C LEU A 3 4.03 2.43 -8.09
N ASP A 4 4.17 2.12 -9.38
CA ASP A 4 5.31 2.53 -10.20
C ASP A 4 6.65 2.11 -9.56
N ASP A 5 6.78 0.83 -9.19
CA ASP A 5 7.93 0.26 -8.46
C ASP A 5 8.08 0.69 -6.98
N PHE A 6 7.08 1.39 -6.40
CA PHE A 6 7.06 1.67 -4.96
C PHE A 6 6.51 0.50 -4.12
N PRO A 7 7.10 0.22 -2.93
CA PRO A 7 8.41 0.68 -2.47
C PRO A 7 9.58 -0.05 -3.14
N HIS A 8 9.30 -1.24 -3.69
CA HIS A 8 10.23 -2.04 -4.45
C HIS A 8 9.53 -2.59 -5.70
N LYS A 9 10.26 -2.67 -6.82
CA LYS A 9 9.79 -3.26 -8.08
C LYS A 9 9.35 -4.72 -7.92
N GLN A 10 10.07 -5.45 -7.07
CA GLN A 10 9.79 -6.85 -6.73
C GLN A 10 9.91 -7.02 -5.21
N CYS A 11 9.06 -7.87 -4.65
CA CYS A 11 9.11 -8.26 -3.25
C CYS A 11 8.72 -9.73 -3.08
N ALA A 12 9.24 -10.35 -2.04
CA ALA A 12 8.78 -11.64 -1.54
C ALA A 12 7.88 -11.41 -0.33
N VAL A 13 6.91 -12.29 -0.12
CA VAL A 13 6.07 -12.32 1.09
C VAL A 13 6.27 -13.66 1.79
N ASN A 14 6.17 -13.65 3.11
CA ASN A 14 6.22 -14.87 3.91
C ASN A 14 4.87 -15.62 3.87
N GLU A 15 4.86 -16.83 4.42
CA GLU A 15 3.73 -17.76 4.46
C GLU A 15 2.51 -17.24 5.24
N HIS A 16 2.71 -16.24 6.09
CA HIS A 16 1.66 -15.62 6.91
C HIS A 16 1.00 -14.40 6.24
N VAL A 17 1.32 -14.10 4.98
CA VAL A 17 0.76 -12.96 4.23
C VAL A 17 0.00 -13.46 3.01
N PHE A 18 -1.26 -13.02 2.88
CA PHE A 18 -2.06 -13.28 1.69
C PHE A 18 -1.85 -12.21 0.61
N LEU A 19 -1.57 -12.66 -0.61
CA LEU A 19 -1.61 -11.81 -1.80
C LEU A 19 -3.01 -11.82 -2.40
N LEU A 20 -3.73 -10.72 -2.25
CA LEU A 20 -5.07 -10.54 -2.80
C LEU A 20 -5.01 -9.76 -4.11
N ARG A 21 -5.53 -10.38 -5.17
CA ARG A 21 -5.66 -9.78 -6.51
C ARG A 21 -7.14 -9.81 -6.90
N THR A 22 -7.64 -8.68 -7.40
CA THR A 22 -9.02 -8.63 -7.87
C THR A 22 -9.21 -9.42 -9.17
N ASN A 23 -10.45 -9.85 -9.40
CA ASN A 23 -10.91 -10.30 -10.71
C ASN A 23 -11.55 -9.11 -11.46
N LYS A 24 -12.29 -9.37 -12.55
CA LYS A 24 -12.93 -8.33 -13.37
C LYS A 24 -14.08 -7.57 -12.68
N LEU A 25 -14.49 -7.96 -11.48
CA LEU A 25 -15.62 -7.36 -10.76
C LEU A 25 -15.25 -6.11 -9.95
N ALA A 26 -13.95 -5.86 -9.73
CA ALA A 26 -13.49 -4.73 -8.94
C ALA A 26 -12.06 -4.34 -9.30
N THR A 27 -11.71 -3.09 -9.01
CA THR A 27 -10.35 -2.58 -9.18
C THR A 27 -9.51 -2.84 -7.93
N GLN A 28 -8.19 -2.87 -8.08
CA GLN A 28 -7.28 -3.20 -6.98
C GLN A 28 -7.32 -2.13 -5.87
N PHE A 29 -7.49 -0.84 -6.23
CA PHE A 29 -7.66 0.22 -5.24
C PHE A 29 -9.00 0.10 -4.51
N PHE A 30 -10.09 -0.20 -5.22
CA PHE A 30 -11.36 -0.44 -4.56
C PHE A 30 -11.25 -1.56 -3.52
N LEU A 31 -10.64 -2.71 -3.87
CA LEU A 31 -10.40 -3.78 -2.91
C LEU A 31 -9.55 -3.31 -1.73
N TYR A 32 -8.47 -2.56 -1.98
CA TYR A 32 -7.62 -2.02 -0.92
C TYR A 32 -8.44 -1.19 0.08
N PHE A 33 -9.21 -0.20 -0.39
CA PHE A 33 -10.05 0.63 0.48
C PHE A 33 -11.21 -0.14 1.11
N CYS A 34 -11.77 -1.14 0.42
CA CYS A 34 -12.78 -2.05 0.96
C CYS A 34 -12.24 -2.84 2.16
N LEU A 35 -10.98 -3.27 2.12
CA LEU A 35 -10.29 -3.93 3.25
C LEU A 35 -9.83 -2.95 4.34
N LEU A 36 -9.79 -1.65 4.05
CA LEU A 36 -9.53 -0.60 5.05
C LEU A 36 -10.79 -0.17 5.79
N ASP A 37 -11.97 -0.40 5.20
CA ASP A 37 -13.25 -0.08 5.83
C ASP A 37 -13.39 -0.78 7.19
N ASN A 38 -13.84 -0.03 8.20
CA ASN A 38 -13.90 -0.51 9.58
C ASN A 38 -14.85 -1.70 9.73
N SER A 39 -15.97 -1.73 9.01
CA SER A 39 -16.92 -2.85 9.09
C SER A 39 -16.28 -4.13 8.54
N ASN A 40 -15.59 -4.03 7.40
CA ASN A 40 -14.94 -5.19 6.79
C ASN A 40 -13.74 -5.67 7.60
N ARG A 41 -12.94 -4.74 8.13
CA ARG A 41 -11.85 -5.07 9.06
C ARG A 41 -12.35 -5.81 10.29
N GLN A 42 -13.45 -5.35 10.89
CA GLN A 42 -14.02 -6.00 12.05
C GLN A 42 -14.51 -7.41 11.74
N LYS A 43 -15.18 -7.62 10.59
CA LYS A 43 -15.60 -8.96 10.15
C LYS A 43 -14.40 -9.91 10.00
N ILE A 44 -13.34 -9.45 9.33
CA ILE A 44 -12.11 -10.24 9.12
C ILE A 44 -11.45 -10.55 10.47
N HIS A 45 -11.34 -9.56 11.35
CA HIS A 45 -10.75 -9.71 12.67
C HIS A 45 -11.54 -10.69 13.55
N THR A 46 -12.87 -10.56 13.60
CA THR A 46 -13.74 -11.47 14.34
C THR A 46 -13.60 -12.90 13.83
N LEU A 47 -13.48 -13.12 12.52
CA LEU A 47 -13.22 -14.44 11.96
C LEU A 47 -11.85 -14.99 12.38
N ALA A 48 -10.80 -14.16 12.34
CA ALA A 48 -9.45 -14.56 12.69
C ALA A 48 -9.26 -14.88 14.19
N CYS A 49 -10.03 -14.23 15.07
CA CYS A 49 -9.96 -14.44 16.53
C CYS A 49 -10.98 -15.46 17.06
N GLY A 50 -11.99 -15.82 16.29
CA GLY A 50 -13.18 -16.50 16.82
C GLY A 50 -13.01 -17.99 17.17
N LYS A 51 -11.90 -18.64 16.80
CA LYS A 51 -11.85 -20.13 16.81
C LYS A 51 -10.57 -20.79 17.36
N ALA A 52 -9.52 -20.06 17.71
CA ALA A 52 -8.25 -20.69 18.06
C ALA A 52 -7.51 -20.01 19.22
N ALA A 53 -6.77 -20.81 19.99
CA ALA A 53 -5.81 -20.33 20.99
C ALA A 53 -4.67 -19.49 20.36
N GLN A 54 -4.49 -19.60 19.04
CA GLN A 54 -3.61 -18.75 18.23
C GLN A 54 -4.44 -18.01 17.17
N PRO A 55 -4.50 -16.67 17.20
CA PRO A 55 -5.18 -15.88 16.18
C PRO A 55 -4.60 -16.15 14.78
N GLY A 56 -5.47 -16.36 13.80
CA GLY A 56 -5.06 -16.63 12.42
C GLY A 56 -6.24 -16.75 11.48
N LEU A 57 -6.00 -16.48 10.20
CA LEU A 57 -7.01 -16.60 9.14
C LEU A 57 -6.48 -17.53 8.07
N ASN A 58 -7.27 -18.53 7.67
CA ASN A 58 -6.93 -19.36 6.51
C ASN A 58 -7.57 -18.83 5.22
N GLN A 59 -7.17 -19.37 4.06
CA GLN A 59 -7.66 -18.90 2.76
C GLN A 59 -9.17 -19.07 2.56
N ASN A 60 -9.76 -20.14 3.10
CA ASN A 60 -11.19 -20.43 2.94
C ASN A 60 -12.03 -19.44 3.77
N GLU A 61 -11.56 -19.11 4.97
CA GLU A 61 -12.18 -18.11 5.84
C GLU A 61 -12.08 -16.71 5.22
N LEU A 62 -10.93 -16.35 4.66
CA LEU A 62 -10.79 -15.06 3.98
C LEU A 62 -11.73 -14.94 2.79
N LYS A 63 -11.90 -16.02 2.01
CA LYS A 63 -12.81 -16.05 0.86
C LYS A 63 -14.29 -16.06 1.23
N SER A 64 -14.64 -16.43 2.47
CA SER A 64 -16.04 -16.44 2.93
C SER A 64 -16.52 -15.07 3.42
N VAL A 65 -15.62 -14.08 3.56
CA VAL A 65 -15.97 -12.72 3.99
C VAL A 65 -16.82 -12.03 2.92
N PRO A 66 -18.09 -11.70 3.21
CA PRO A 66 -18.94 -11.00 2.25
C PRO A 66 -18.52 -9.54 2.15
N ILE A 67 -18.22 -9.10 0.92
CA ILE A 67 -17.95 -7.70 0.58
C ILE A 67 -19.04 -7.15 -0.33
N LYS A 68 -19.40 -5.88 -0.13
CA LYS A 68 -20.34 -5.19 -1.01
C LYS A 68 -19.56 -4.66 -2.22
N ILE A 69 -19.98 -5.08 -3.41
CA ILE A 69 -19.41 -4.61 -4.68
C ILE A 69 -20.47 -3.74 -5.36
N PRO A 70 -20.23 -2.44 -5.55
CA PRO A 70 -21.14 -1.57 -6.27
C PRO A 70 -21.10 -1.88 -7.77
N ASN A 71 -21.89 -1.16 -8.56
CA ASN A 71 -21.85 -1.31 -10.01
C ASN A 71 -20.48 -0.87 -10.57
N MET A 72 -20.13 -1.34 -11.77
CA MET A 72 -18.81 -1.06 -12.36
C MET A 72 -18.58 0.42 -12.65
N GLU A 73 -19.62 1.20 -12.95
CA GLU A 73 -19.52 2.63 -13.21
C GLU A 73 -19.08 3.39 -11.96
N ASP A 74 -19.66 3.07 -10.80
CA ASP A 74 -19.26 3.64 -9.51
C ASP A 74 -17.81 3.30 -9.16
N ILE A 75 -17.38 2.07 -9.44
CA ILE A 75 -15.99 1.63 -9.21
C ILE A 75 -15.04 2.42 -10.11
N ILE A 76 -15.39 2.64 -11.37
CA ILE A 76 -14.58 3.42 -12.31
C ILE A 76 -14.50 4.89 -11.86
N ASN A 77 -15.61 5.50 -11.47
CA ASN A 77 -15.65 6.87 -10.97
C ASN A 77 -14.80 7.04 -9.69
N PHE A 78 -14.85 6.05 -8.80
CA PHE A 78 -13.98 5.97 -7.64
C PHE A 78 -12.50 5.91 -8.06
N ASP A 79 -12.14 5.03 -9.00
CA ASP A 79 -10.76 4.83 -9.43
C ASP A 79 -10.18 6.05 -10.15
N ILE A 80 -10.99 6.79 -10.92
CA ILE A 80 -10.58 8.05 -11.57
C ILE A 80 -10.10 9.06 -10.51
N THR A 81 -10.77 9.09 -9.35
CA THR A 81 -10.43 10.00 -8.25
C THR A 81 -9.25 9.49 -7.43
N VAL A 82 -9.24 8.20 -7.10
CA VAL A 82 -8.28 7.63 -6.15
C VAL A 82 -6.92 7.33 -6.78
N THR A 83 -6.89 6.90 -8.03
CA THR A 83 -5.64 6.58 -8.75
C THR A 83 -4.61 7.70 -8.72
N PRO A 84 -4.93 8.96 -9.11
CA PRO A 84 -3.95 10.05 -9.08
C PRO A 84 -3.46 10.35 -7.66
N ILE A 85 -4.32 10.27 -6.65
CA ILE A 85 -3.96 10.49 -5.24
C ILE A 85 -2.95 9.43 -4.79
N MET A 86 -3.25 8.16 -5.05
CA MET A 86 -2.37 7.04 -4.67
C MET A 86 -1.02 7.11 -5.37
N LYS A 87 -0.99 7.51 -6.65
CA LYS A 87 0.25 7.76 -7.38
C LYS A 87 1.05 8.91 -6.79
N GLN A 88 0.40 10.00 -6.42
CA GLN A 88 1.05 11.15 -5.79
C GLN A 88 1.67 10.77 -4.44
N ILE A 89 0.96 9.99 -3.62
CA ILE A 89 1.50 9.46 -2.35
C ILE A 89 2.77 8.63 -2.61
N ALA A 90 2.74 7.72 -3.59
CA ALA A 90 3.90 6.89 -3.92
C ALA A 90 5.09 7.74 -4.44
N ASN A 91 4.83 8.73 -5.28
CA ASN A 91 5.87 9.61 -5.82
C ASN A 91 6.50 10.48 -4.72
N ASN A 92 5.68 11.10 -3.87
CA ASN A 92 6.16 11.88 -2.72
C ASN A 92 7.00 11.01 -1.78
N ALA A 93 6.62 9.74 -1.56
CA ALA A 93 7.39 8.84 -0.72
C ALA A 93 8.77 8.50 -1.34
N LYS A 94 8.85 8.27 -2.66
CA LYS A 94 10.13 8.07 -3.36
C LYS A 94 11.00 9.32 -3.31
N GLU A 95 10.41 10.48 -3.58
CA GLU A 95 11.12 11.75 -3.58
C GLU A 95 11.68 12.06 -2.18
N LYS A 96 10.86 11.88 -1.14
CA LYS A 96 11.31 12.00 0.26
C LYS A 96 12.52 11.11 0.55
N GLN A 97 12.51 9.86 0.09
CA GLN A 97 13.64 8.95 0.28
C GLN A 97 14.89 9.43 -0.47
N LYS A 98 14.76 9.87 -1.73
CA LYS A 98 15.87 10.41 -2.53
C LYS A 98 16.46 11.67 -1.89
N LEU A 99 15.62 12.59 -1.43
CA LEU A 99 16.05 13.83 -0.76
C LEU A 99 16.77 13.55 0.55
N ALA A 100 16.27 12.59 1.35
CA ALA A 100 16.94 12.18 2.58
C ALA A 100 18.34 11.59 2.29
N GLN A 101 18.45 10.70 1.30
CA GLN A 101 19.73 10.13 0.87
C GLN A 101 20.69 11.20 0.35
N LEU A 102 20.18 12.14 -0.46
CA LEU A 102 20.98 13.24 -0.98
C LEU A 102 21.49 14.14 0.16
N ARG A 103 20.63 14.51 1.10
CA ARG A 103 21.01 15.27 2.30
C ARG A 103 22.11 14.55 3.07
N ASP A 104 21.92 13.27 3.35
CA ASP A 104 22.86 12.48 4.16
C ASP A 104 24.21 12.29 3.44
N THR A 105 24.20 12.33 2.09
CA THR A 105 25.41 12.29 1.27
C THR A 105 26.13 13.63 1.21
N LEU A 106 25.39 14.74 1.07
CA LEU A 106 25.97 16.07 0.88
C LEU A 106 26.40 16.71 2.19
N LEU A 107 25.66 16.50 3.28
CA LEU A 107 25.93 17.17 4.56
C LEU A 107 27.35 16.89 5.08
N PRO A 108 27.88 15.66 5.07
CA PRO A 108 29.27 15.42 5.48
C PRO A 108 30.30 16.15 4.61
N LYS A 109 30.06 16.22 3.29
CA LYS A 109 30.95 16.87 2.32
C LYS A 109 30.95 18.39 2.44
N LEU A 110 29.80 18.98 2.77
CA LEU A 110 29.69 20.40 3.10
C LEU A 110 30.41 20.72 4.41
N MET A 111 30.20 19.89 5.44
CA MET A 111 30.82 20.07 6.76
C MET A 111 32.34 19.87 6.75
N SER A 112 32.86 19.00 5.87
CA SER A 112 34.30 18.81 5.70
C SER A 112 34.97 19.90 4.85
N GLY A 113 34.20 20.75 4.18
CA GLY A 113 34.70 21.71 3.19
C GLY A 113 35.13 21.09 1.86
N GLU A 114 34.84 19.80 1.63
CA GLU A 114 35.04 19.14 0.32
C GLU A 114 34.17 19.80 -0.77
N ILE A 115 32.97 20.24 -0.39
CA ILE A 115 32.09 21.05 -1.23
C ILE A 115 32.00 22.44 -0.60
N ASP A 116 32.43 23.46 -1.34
CA ASP A 116 32.30 24.88 -0.98
C ASP A 116 31.18 25.53 -1.81
N VAL A 117 30.20 26.09 -1.10
CA VAL A 117 29.04 26.79 -1.68
C VAL A 117 29.07 28.30 -1.46
N SER A 118 30.17 28.85 -0.94
CA SER A 118 30.30 30.28 -0.61
C SER A 118 30.23 31.23 -1.81
N LYS A 119 30.39 30.72 -3.04
CA LYS A 119 30.37 31.48 -4.30
C LYS A 119 29.18 31.12 -5.21
N VAL A 120 28.24 30.32 -4.71
CA VAL A 120 27.03 29.92 -5.43
C VAL A 120 25.86 30.78 -4.98
#